data_AF-A0A2E5WM95-F1
#
_entry.id   AF-A0A2E5WM95-F1
#
_cell.length_a   1.000
_cell.length_b   1.000
_cell.length_c   1.000
_cell.angle_alpha   90.00
_cell.angle_beta   90.00
_cell.angle_gamma   90.00
#
_symmetry.space_group_name_H-M   'P 1'
#
loop_
_entity.id
_entity.type
_entity.pdbx_description
1 polymer ?
#
loop_
_entity_poly.entity_id
_entity_poly.type
_entity_poly.pdbx_seq_one_letter_code
_entity_poly.pdbx_strand_id
1 'polypeptide(L)'
;MNKTDIFIQKAIKIHGDKYDYSKVDYRYTREKVIIICKEHGEFLQTPTCHLRGYNCKKCSGKHNYTTNEYIEKAKEIHGDNYDYSKVEYKNSKSKIKIICKIHGEFQQESNSHLNGHGCPNCGVITSHINSFYSTKEFIEKAVNIHGNTYDYSKVEYKNSNEKVIIVCKEHGEFLQIPSSHLCGKGCKKCSGNYKYTTQEFIEKAEKIYGDKYDYSEVEYKNANEKVIFICKEHGEFLMTPHSHISGQGCPKCGIESRRKKKTFTTQEFIEKSKKIHGDKYDYSKVEYKNSNEKVIIVCKKHGEFLQIPIDHSTGHGCQKCGGNYRYTTEDFIEKAVKIHGDKYDYSRVEYKNIKSKIKIICKIHGEFLQTPHEHLSGCGCSRCCNTGHSKMQINWLNFISLYYGIYIQHAENDGEYSIPGSRYKADGYCLENNTIYEFHGDYWHGNPLLYNQERVTYFGETFGALYEKTKNKENYIEENGYNIKVMWESDWKKINKSIIKFQKLFKNNII
;
A
#
# COMPACT_ATOMS: atom_id res chain seq x y z
N MET A 1 -30.27 22.72 -49.60
CA MET A 1 -28.98 22.77 -50.31
C MET A 1 -29.02 21.82 -51.48
N ASN A 2 -28.68 22.29 -52.68
CA ASN A 2 -28.65 21.43 -53.86
C ASN A 2 -27.42 20.48 -53.77
N LYS A 3 -27.45 19.36 -54.50
CA LYS A 3 -26.36 18.38 -54.51
C LYS A 3 -25.00 19.03 -54.86
N THR A 4 -25.01 20.00 -55.76
CA THR A 4 -23.83 20.81 -56.14
C THR A 4 -23.22 21.56 -54.97
N ASP A 5 -24.03 22.25 -54.16
CA ASP A 5 -23.54 23.03 -53.02
C ASP A 5 -22.87 22.12 -51.97
N ILE A 6 -23.46 20.95 -51.73
CA ILE A 6 -22.93 19.94 -50.80
C ILE A 6 -21.58 19.39 -51.31
N PHE A 7 -21.44 19.20 -52.61
CA PHE A 7 -20.17 18.79 -53.22
C PHE A 7 -19.09 19.88 -53.06
N ILE A 8 -19.42 21.13 -53.38
CA ILE A 8 -18.48 22.26 -53.29
C ILE A 8 -17.98 22.45 -51.86
N GLN A 9 -18.86 22.40 -50.86
CA GLN A 9 -18.45 22.51 -49.46
C GLN A 9 -17.48 21.40 -49.03
N LYS A 10 -17.73 20.15 -49.46
CA LYS A 10 -16.83 19.03 -49.16
C LYS A 10 -15.50 19.15 -49.91
N ALA A 11 -15.52 19.65 -51.14
CA ALA A 11 -14.33 19.84 -51.95
C ALA A 11 -13.42 20.95 -51.38
N ILE A 12 -13.99 22.08 -50.94
CA ILE A 12 -13.28 23.16 -50.24
C ILE A 12 -12.67 22.64 -48.93
N LYS A 13 -13.38 21.78 -48.18
CA LYS A 13 -12.83 21.19 -46.94
C LYS A 13 -11.58 20.33 -47.19
N ILE A 14 -11.46 19.69 -48.35
CA ILE A 14 -10.34 18.78 -48.67
C ILE A 14 -9.17 19.53 -49.31
N HIS A 15 -9.45 20.43 -50.25
CA HIS A 15 -8.43 21.08 -51.07
C HIS A 15 -8.15 22.53 -50.67
N GLY A 16 -8.92 23.09 -49.72
CA GLY A 16 -8.86 24.50 -49.35
C GLY A 16 -9.23 25.39 -50.53
N ASP A 17 -8.46 26.46 -50.71
CA ASP A 17 -8.66 27.49 -51.74
C ASP A 17 -7.95 27.20 -53.08
N LYS A 18 -7.55 25.93 -53.32
CA LYS A 18 -6.73 25.55 -54.50
C LYS A 18 -7.51 25.48 -55.82
N TYR A 19 -8.83 25.37 -55.77
CA TYR A 19 -9.68 25.18 -56.95
C TYR A 19 -10.91 26.08 -56.91
N ASP A 20 -11.31 26.57 -58.08
CA ASP A 20 -12.58 27.26 -58.31
C ASP A 20 -13.60 26.27 -58.92
N TYR A 21 -14.82 26.30 -58.36
CA TYR A 21 -15.94 25.42 -58.68
C TYR A 21 -17.10 26.16 -59.37
N SER A 22 -16.88 27.38 -59.84
CA SER A 22 -17.85 28.25 -60.52
C SER A 22 -18.58 27.57 -61.69
N LYS A 23 -17.97 26.57 -62.34
CA LYS A 23 -18.54 25.81 -63.47
C LYS A 23 -18.99 24.38 -63.13
N VAL A 24 -19.11 24.04 -61.84
CA VAL A 24 -19.53 22.70 -61.42
C VAL A 24 -21.06 22.57 -61.47
N ASP A 25 -21.56 21.62 -62.27
CA ASP A 25 -22.94 21.15 -62.23
C ASP A 25 -22.96 19.67 -61.82
N TYR A 26 -23.28 19.37 -60.55
CA TYR A 26 -23.22 18.02 -60.00
C TYR A 26 -24.60 17.35 -59.93
N ARG A 27 -24.89 16.55 -60.96
CA ARG A 27 -26.15 15.80 -61.07
C ARG A 27 -26.00 14.33 -60.64
N TYR A 28 -24.91 13.66 -61.02
CA TYR A 28 -24.66 12.24 -60.76
C TYR A 28 -23.22 11.94 -60.30
N THR A 29 -23.02 10.85 -59.56
CA THR A 29 -21.74 10.50 -58.90
C THR A 29 -20.59 10.11 -59.82
N ARG A 30 -20.89 9.68 -61.06
CA ARG A 30 -19.90 9.19 -62.04
C ARG A 30 -19.68 10.15 -63.22
N GLU A 31 -20.48 11.19 -63.32
CA GLU A 31 -20.33 12.20 -64.38
C GLU A 31 -19.17 13.13 -64.03
N LYS A 32 -18.36 13.49 -65.02
CA LYS A 32 -17.22 14.38 -64.80
C LYS A 32 -17.71 15.82 -64.74
N VAL A 33 -17.25 16.56 -63.75
CA VAL A 33 -17.53 17.99 -63.59
C VAL A 33 -16.29 18.80 -63.98
N ILE A 34 -16.52 20.04 -64.42
CA ILE A 34 -15.46 20.99 -64.74
C ILE A 34 -14.99 21.67 -63.45
N ILE A 35 -13.72 21.50 -63.11
CA ILE A 35 -13.07 22.11 -61.94
C ILE A 35 -11.92 22.98 -62.45
N ILE A 36 -11.76 24.17 -61.89
CA ILE A 36 -10.74 25.12 -62.33
C ILE A 36 -9.61 25.14 -61.30
N CYS A 37 -8.40 24.75 -61.69
CA CYS A 37 -7.21 24.90 -60.85
C CYS A 37 -6.67 26.31 -61.01
N LYS A 38 -6.47 27.04 -59.90
CA LYS A 38 -6.00 28.44 -59.95
C LYS A 38 -4.66 28.61 -60.68
N GLU A 39 -3.80 27.60 -60.64
CA GLU A 39 -2.50 27.63 -61.34
C GLU A 39 -2.50 26.99 -62.73
N HIS A 40 -3.42 26.06 -63.00
CA HIS A 40 -3.31 25.16 -64.16
C HIS A 40 -4.52 25.19 -65.11
N GLY A 41 -5.55 25.99 -64.81
CA GLY A 41 -6.74 26.14 -65.62
C GLY A 41 -7.79 25.04 -65.43
N GLU A 42 -8.76 24.97 -66.36
CA GLU A 42 -9.91 24.07 -66.30
C GLU A 42 -9.54 22.62 -66.59
N PHE A 43 -10.10 21.68 -65.82
CA PHE A 43 -9.97 20.25 -66.08
C PHE A 43 -11.22 19.46 -65.67
N LEU A 44 -11.41 18.31 -66.31
CA LEU A 44 -12.53 17.41 -66.04
C LEU A 44 -12.12 16.33 -65.02
N GLN A 45 -12.90 16.19 -63.95
CA GLN A 45 -12.69 15.14 -62.96
C GLN A 45 -14.03 14.64 -62.40
N THR A 46 -14.08 13.38 -61.99
CA THR A 46 -15.28 12.88 -61.30
C THR A 46 -15.34 13.43 -59.87
N PRO A 47 -16.52 13.83 -59.38
CA PRO A 47 -16.73 14.31 -58.02
C PRO A 47 -16.19 13.36 -56.94
N THR A 48 -16.34 12.05 -57.16
CA THR A 48 -15.84 11.01 -56.25
C THR A 48 -14.31 10.98 -56.15
N CYS A 49 -13.59 11.13 -57.25
CA CYS A 49 -12.13 11.20 -57.23
C CYS A 49 -11.65 12.52 -56.62
N HIS A 50 -12.33 13.62 -56.92
CA HIS A 50 -11.96 14.92 -56.37
C HIS A 50 -12.11 14.96 -54.83
N LEU A 51 -13.22 14.44 -54.30
CA LEU A 51 -13.45 14.29 -52.85
C LEU A 51 -12.56 13.24 -52.16
N ARG A 52 -11.76 12.46 -52.91
CA ARG A 52 -10.72 11.58 -52.35
C ARG A 52 -9.35 12.26 -52.26
N GLY A 53 -9.23 13.52 -52.66
CA GLY A 53 -7.98 14.28 -52.58
C GLY A 53 -7.10 14.22 -53.84
N TYR A 54 -7.62 13.73 -54.98
CA TYR A 54 -6.84 13.72 -56.23
C TYR A 54 -6.73 15.12 -56.83
N ASN A 55 -5.49 15.61 -56.97
CA ASN A 55 -5.18 16.90 -57.59
C ASN A 55 -5.30 16.89 -59.13
N CYS A 56 -5.25 18.07 -59.75
CA CYS A 56 -5.11 18.16 -61.21
C CYS A 56 -3.79 17.51 -61.68
N LYS A 57 -3.74 17.05 -62.95
CA LYS A 57 -2.61 16.28 -63.48
C LYS A 57 -1.26 17.00 -63.34
N LYS A 58 -1.26 18.32 -63.51
CA LYS A 58 -0.06 19.18 -63.37
C LYS A 58 0.39 19.30 -61.91
N CYS A 59 -0.52 19.60 -60.97
CA CYS A 59 -0.23 19.59 -59.52
C CYS A 59 0.20 18.20 -58.99
N SER A 60 -0.22 17.11 -59.64
CA SER A 60 0.17 15.74 -59.25
C SER A 60 1.51 15.27 -59.82
N GLY A 61 2.27 16.14 -60.50
CA GLY A 61 3.57 15.81 -61.11
C GLY A 61 3.48 14.90 -62.34
N LYS A 62 2.29 14.73 -62.92
CA LYS A 62 2.05 13.87 -64.10
C LYS A 62 1.91 14.71 -65.37
N HIS A 63 2.88 15.58 -65.63
CA HIS A 63 3.00 16.34 -66.87
C HIS A 63 4.26 15.90 -67.63
N ASN A 64 4.18 15.79 -68.95
CA ASN A 64 5.35 15.53 -69.80
C ASN A 64 5.95 16.89 -70.21
N TYR A 65 7.26 17.06 -70.00
CA TYR A 65 7.98 18.25 -70.48
C TYR A 65 7.92 18.36 -72.01
N THR A 66 7.97 19.58 -72.52
CA THR A 66 8.39 19.81 -73.91
C THR A 66 9.90 19.63 -74.03
N THR A 67 10.40 19.41 -75.25
CA THR A 67 11.84 19.27 -75.51
C THR A 67 12.65 20.47 -75.01
N ASN A 68 12.11 21.69 -75.14
CA ASN A 68 12.80 22.90 -74.69
C ASN A 68 12.83 23.03 -73.16
N GLU A 69 11.70 22.77 -72.48
CA GLU A 69 11.63 22.75 -71.01
C GLU A 69 12.57 21.70 -70.41
N TYR A 70 12.74 20.57 -71.09
CA TYR A 70 13.69 19.53 -70.68
C TYR A 70 15.15 20.01 -70.79
N ILE A 71 15.51 20.67 -71.89
CA ILE A 71 16.88 21.16 -72.13
C ILE A 71 17.25 22.24 -71.10
N GLU A 72 16.34 23.16 -70.76
CA GLU A 72 16.60 24.18 -69.74
C GLU A 72 16.91 23.54 -68.38
N LYS A 73 16.09 22.59 -67.92
CA LYS A 73 16.35 21.86 -66.67
C LYS A 73 17.65 21.05 -66.70
N ALA A 74 17.98 20.43 -67.82
CA ALA A 74 19.21 19.68 -67.98
C ALA A 74 20.45 20.61 -67.91
N LYS A 75 20.36 21.83 -68.43
CA LYS A 75 21.40 22.86 -68.31
C LYS A 75 21.55 23.39 -66.89
N GLU A 76 20.47 23.52 -66.11
CA GLU A 76 20.56 23.92 -64.70
C GLU A 76 21.37 22.91 -63.86
N ILE A 77 21.23 21.61 -64.12
CA ILE A 77 21.89 20.55 -63.34
C ILE A 77 23.35 20.36 -63.75
N HIS A 78 23.63 20.37 -65.05
CA HIS A 78 24.94 20.01 -65.57
C HIS A 78 25.76 21.20 -66.06
N GLY A 79 25.21 22.42 -66.05
CA GLY A 79 25.83 23.62 -66.59
C GLY A 79 26.16 23.47 -68.08
N ASP A 80 27.27 24.09 -68.50
CA ASP A 80 27.74 24.10 -69.88
C ASP A 80 28.51 22.83 -70.30
N ASN A 81 28.38 21.71 -69.57
CA ASN A 81 29.19 20.52 -69.83
C ASN A 81 28.70 19.66 -71.01
N TYR A 82 27.48 19.91 -71.52
CA TYR A 82 26.83 19.11 -72.55
C TYR A 82 26.18 19.97 -73.63
N ASP A 83 26.15 19.44 -74.85
CA ASP A 83 25.41 19.97 -75.99
C ASP A 83 24.17 19.11 -76.25
N TYR A 84 23.02 19.78 -76.30
CA TYR A 84 21.69 19.18 -76.44
C TYR A 84 21.07 19.38 -77.83
N SER A 85 21.86 19.80 -78.83
CA SER A 85 21.40 20.07 -80.20
C SER A 85 20.71 18.89 -80.90
N LYS A 86 20.90 17.66 -80.39
CA LYS A 86 20.30 16.41 -80.91
C LYS A 86 19.26 15.79 -79.97
N VAL A 87 18.83 16.50 -78.92
CA VAL A 87 17.83 15.99 -77.97
C VAL A 87 16.43 16.12 -78.54
N GLU A 88 15.71 15.00 -78.57
CA GLU A 88 14.27 14.96 -78.82
C GLU A 88 13.59 14.27 -77.62
N TYR A 89 12.90 15.04 -76.79
CA TYR A 89 12.27 14.51 -75.58
C TYR A 89 10.89 13.92 -75.92
N LYS A 90 10.67 12.64 -75.60
CA LYS A 90 9.38 11.97 -75.77
C LYS A 90 8.71 11.69 -74.43
N ASN A 91 9.46 11.14 -73.47
CA ASN A 91 9.00 10.92 -72.09
C ASN A 91 10.18 10.73 -71.14
N SER A 92 9.91 10.56 -69.84
CA SER A 92 10.93 10.42 -68.81
C SER A 92 11.80 9.16 -68.95
N LYS A 93 11.29 8.12 -69.63
CA LYS A 93 11.98 6.84 -69.83
C LYS A 93 12.62 6.71 -71.22
N SER A 94 12.39 7.66 -72.13
CA SER A 94 12.97 7.61 -73.46
C SER A 94 14.46 7.93 -73.39
N LYS A 95 15.26 7.26 -74.22
CA LYS A 95 16.68 7.59 -74.37
C LYS A 95 16.83 8.82 -75.25
N ILE A 96 17.61 9.78 -74.80
CA ILE A 96 17.99 10.99 -75.53
C ILE A 96 19.45 10.92 -75.93
N LYS A 97 19.79 11.57 -77.05
CA LYS A 97 21.16 11.70 -77.56
C LYS A 97 21.76 13.00 -77.05
N ILE A 98 22.76 12.88 -76.19
CA ILE A 98 23.45 14.01 -75.53
C ILE A 98 24.89 14.01 -76.00
N ILE A 99 25.48 15.17 -76.26
CA ILE A 99 26.88 15.29 -76.66
C ILE A 99 27.68 15.83 -75.47
N CYS A 100 28.58 15.01 -74.94
CA CYS A 100 29.57 15.45 -73.97
C CYS A 100 30.68 16.20 -74.68
N LYS A 101 31.07 17.39 -74.20
CA LYS A 101 32.16 18.19 -74.80
C LYS A 101 33.51 17.46 -74.83
N ILE A 102 33.73 16.48 -73.95
CA ILE A 102 34.99 15.73 -73.83
C ILE A 102 34.94 14.38 -74.55
N HIS A 103 33.84 13.63 -74.41
CA HIS A 103 33.75 12.23 -74.85
C HIS A 103 32.80 12.00 -76.04
N GLY A 104 32.22 13.06 -76.61
CA GLY A 104 31.33 12.98 -77.76
C GLY A 104 29.91 12.51 -77.44
N GLU A 105 29.20 12.01 -78.47
CA GLU A 105 27.79 11.64 -78.40
C GLU A 105 27.56 10.35 -77.60
N PHE A 106 26.61 10.38 -76.66
CA PHE A 106 26.16 9.22 -75.90
C PHE A 106 24.64 9.24 -75.71
N GLN A 107 24.08 8.08 -75.37
CA GLN A 107 22.65 7.93 -75.11
C GLN A 107 22.38 7.64 -73.64
N GLN A 108 21.36 8.29 -73.09
CA GLN A 108 20.93 8.10 -71.71
C GLN A 108 19.43 8.32 -71.57
N GLU A 109 18.79 7.68 -70.60
CA GLU A 109 17.39 7.95 -70.28
C GLU A 109 17.21 9.38 -69.75
N SER A 110 16.17 10.08 -70.24
CA SER A 110 15.88 11.47 -69.89
C SER A 110 15.82 11.71 -68.37
N ASN A 111 15.14 10.83 -67.63
CA ASN A 111 15.03 10.97 -66.18
C ASN A 111 16.37 10.77 -65.46
N SER A 112 17.18 9.81 -65.91
CA SER A 112 18.49 9.54 -65.32
C SER A 112 19.42 10.75 -65.48
N HIS A 113 19.35 11.42 -66.63
CA HIS A 113 20.14 12.63 -66.86
C HIS A 113 19.70 13.80 -65.96
N LEU A 114 18.39 14.03 -65.80
CA LEU A 114 17.86 15.03 -64.85
C LEU A 114 18.11 14.68 -63.38
N ASN A 115 18.42 13.43 -63.05
CA ASN A 115 18.84 13.03 -61.71
C ASN A 115 20.36 13.21 -61.47
N GLY A 116 21.07 13.87 -62.39
CA GLY A 116 22.49 14.20 -62.24
C GLY A 116 23.45 13.13 -62.75
N HIS A 117 22.98 12.05 -63.39
CA HIS A 117 23.88 11.10 -64.03
C HIS A 117 24.45 11.68 -65.33
N GLY A 118 25.75 11.98 -65.35
CA GLY A 118 26.46 12.53 -66.50
C GLY A 118 26.97 11.49 -67.51
N CYS A 119 27.95 11.88 -68.32
CA CYS A 119 28.62 11.01 -69.29
C CYS A 119 29.24 9.77 -68.60
N PRO A 120 28.97 8.54 -69.08
CA PRO A 120 29.55 7.31 -68.51
C PRO A 120 31.09 7.30 -68.50
N ASN A 121 31.72 7.83 -69.56
CA ASN A 121 33.18 7.87 -69.65
C ASN A 121 33.80 8.89 -68.68
N CYS A 122 33.18 10.06 -68.50
CA CYS A 122 33.55 10.97 -67.42
C CYS A 122 33.42 10.29 -66.05
N GLY A 123 32.32 9.55 -65.83
CA GLY A 123 32.08 8.84 -64.58
C GLY A 123 33.13 7.77 -64.26
N VAL A 124 33.63 7.06 -65.28
CA VAL A 124 34.70 6.05 -65.14
C VAL A 124 36.02 6.72 -64.76
N ILE A 125 36.41 7.82 -65.44
CA ILE A 125 37.65 8.55 -65.14
C ILE A 125 37.64 9.11 -63.72
N THR A 126 36.54 9.75 -63.30
CA THR A 126 36.39 10.29 -61.94
C THR A 126 36.38 9.19 -60.89
N SER A 127 35.80 8.02 -61.18
CA SER A 127 35.83 6.86 -60.27
C SER A 127 37.23 6.25 -60.14
N HIS A 128 38.02 6.24 -61.22
CA HIS A 128 39.39 5.73 -61.21
C HIS A 128 40.33 6.63 -60.38
N ILE A 129 40.15 7.94 -60.44
CA ILE A 129 40.89 8.92 -59.64
C ILE A 129 40.50 8.83 -58.16
N ASN A 130 39.21 8.61 -57.87
CA ASN A 130 38.70 8.45 -56.50
C ASN A 130 38.95 7.06 -55.87
N SER A 131 39.54 6.11 -56.62
CA SER A 131 39.77 4.73 -56.18
C SER A 131 41.11 4.50 -55.47
N PHE A 132 42.04 5.45 -55.52
CA PHE A 132 43.33 5.35 -54.83
C PHE A 132 43.34 6.22 -53.59
N TYR A 133 42.73 5.74 -52.50
CA TYR A 133 42.99 6.32 -51.19
C TYR A 133 44.43 5.99 -50.78
N SER A 134 45.17 6.98 -50.31
CA SER A 134 46.37 6.75 -49.54
C SER A 134 46.02 6.10 -48.19
N THR A 135 46.96 5.39 -47.56
CA THR A 135 46.77 4.80 -46.22
C THR A 135 46.26 5.82 -45.20
N LYS A 136 46.71 7.07 -45.31
CA LYS A 136 46.29 8.17 -44.44
C LYS A 136 44.82 8.53 -44.65
N GLU A 137 44.36 8.64 -45.90
CA GLU A 137 42.96 8.97 -46.21
C GLU A 137 42.00 7.85 -45.81
N PHE A 138 42.42 6.58 -45.92
CA PHE A 138 41.64 5.46 -45.39
C PHE A 138 41.46 5.58 -43.87
N ILE A 139 42.54 5.87 -43.14
CA ILE A 139 42.51 6.01 -41.67
C ILE A 139 41.59 7.17 -41.27
N GLU A 140 41.70 8.34 -41.91
CA GLU A 140 40.84 9.49 -41.62
C GLU A 140 39.34 9.16 -41.82
N LYS A 141 39.00 8.49 -42.92
CA LYS A 141 37.61 8.05 -43.15
C LYS A 141 37.16 6.99 -42.16
N ALA A 142 38.02 6.04 -41.82
CA ALA A 142 37.71 4.98 -40.85
C ALA A 142 37.51 5.53 -39.43
N VAL A 143 38.30 6.54 -39.03
CA VAL A 143 38.13 7.28 -37.76
C VAL A 143 36.83 8.09 -37.78
N ASN A 144 36.46 8.72 -38.90
CA ASN A 144 35.19 9.46 -38.98
C ASN A 144 33.96 8.55 -38.80
N ILE A 145 34.03 7.29 -39.24
CA ILE A 145 32.91 6.34 -39.14
C ILE A 145 32.84 5.67 -37.77
N HIS A 146 33.98 5.20 -37.25
CA HIS A 146 34.02 4.39 -36.02
C HIS A 146 34.50 5.16 -34.79
N GLY A 147 34.81 6.45 -34.93
CA GLY A 147 35.38 7.28 -33.88
C GLY A 147 36.68 6.68 -33.34
N ASN A 148 36.79 6.65 -32.01
CA ASN A 148 37.99 6.21 -31.29
C ASN A 148 37.96 4.70 -30.93
N THR A 149 37.14 3.89 -31.62
CA THR A 149 36.88 2.48 -31.27
C THR A 149 38.01 1.53 -31.69
N TYR A 150 38.76 1.88 -32.73
CA TYR A 150 39.81 1.04 -33.32
C TYR A 150 41.14 1.80 -33.40
N ASP A 151 42.24 1.05 -33.30
CA ASP A 151 43.60 1.50 -33.60
C ASP A 151 44.03 0.94 -34.97
N TYR A 152 44.61 1.82 -35.77
CA TYR A 152 45.03 1.59 -37.15
C TYR A 152 46.56 1.63 -37.32
N SER A 153 47.31 1.58 -36.21
CA SER A 153 48.78 1.58 -36.16
C SER A 153 49.44 0.51 -37.06
N LYS A 154 48.74 -0.58 -37.37
CA LYS A 154 49.21 -1.70 -38.19
C LYS A 154 48.55 -1.79 -39.58
N VAL A 155 47.87 -0.74 -40.03
CA VAL A 155 47.20 -0.74 -41.33
C VAL A 155 48.18 -0.38 -42.44
N GLU A 156 48.33 -1.30 -43.40
CA GLU A 156 48.96 -1.04 -44.69
C GLU A 156 47.90 -1.14 -45.81
N TYR A 157 47.38 0.01 -46.25
CA TYR A 157 46.35 0.03 -47.28
C TYR A 157 46.96 -0.05 -48.68
N LYS A 158 46.63 -1.13 -49.40
CA LYS A 158 47.03 -1.32 -50.81
C LYS A 158 45.87 -1.08 -51.78
N ASN A 159 44.69 -1.63 -51.46
CA ASN A 159 43.47 -1.48 -52.24
C ASN A 159 42.23 -1.71 -51.35
N SER A 160 41.05 -1.46 -51.91
CA SER A 160 39.77 -1.51 -51.18
C SER A 160 39.28 -2.91 -50.81
N ASN A 161 39.89 -3.96 -51.35
CA ASN A 161 39.44 -5.36 -51.27
C ASN A 161 40.41 -6.28 -50.52
N GLU A 162 41.66 -5.89 -50.34
CA GLU A 162 42.68 -6.65 -49.60
C GLU A 162 42.53 -6.41 -48.09
N LYS A 163 42.56 -7.49 -47.30
CA LYS A 163 42.33 -7.41 -45.86
C LYS A 163 43.48 -6.68 -45.17
N VAL A 164 43.14 -5.75 -44.29
CA VAL A 164 44.10 -5.02 -43.43
C VAL A 164 43.94 -5.47 -41.98
N ILE A 165 45.00 -5.32 -41.18
CA ILE A 165 44.99 -5.61 -39.74
C ILE A 165 44.49 -4.36 -39.01
N ILE A 166 43.36 -4.49 -38.32
CA ILE A 166 42.76 -3.44 -37.50
C ILE A 166 42.77 -3.92 -36.05
N VAL A 167 43.12 -3.05 -35.10
CA VAL A 167 43.15 -3.40 -33.68
C VAL A 167 41.90 -2.86 -33.01
N CYS A 168 41.06 -3.73 -32.49
CA CYS A 168 39.95 -3.33 -31.62
C CYS A 168 40.46 -3.14 -30.20
N LYS A 169 40.21 -1.97 -29.60
CA LYS A 169 40.68 -1.68 -28.24
C LYS A 169 40.17 -2.67 -27.19
N GLU A 170 38.97 -3.23 -27.40
CA GLU A 170 38.35 -4.21 -26.51
C GLU A 170 38.74 -5.67 -26.83
N HIS A 171 39.05 -5.99 -28.09
CA HIS A 171 39.10 -7.38 -28.58
C HIS A 171 40.38 -7.78 -29.32
N GLY A 172 41.36 -6.88 -29.42
CA GLY A 172 42.64 -7.12 -30.07
C GLY A 172 42.59 -7.07 -31.60
N GLU A 173 43.61 -7.63 -32.24
CA GLU A 173 43.84 -7.55 -33.69
C GLU A 173 42.89 -8.46 -34.48
N PHE A 174 42.37 -7.95 -35.61
CA PHE A 174 41.55 -8.72 -36.53
C PHE A 174 41.75 -8.26 -37.98
N LEU A 175 41.53 -9.18 -38.92
CA LEU A 175 41.60 -8.91 -40.36
C LEU A 175 40.24 -8.45 -40.88
N GLN A 176 40.21 -7.35 -41.63
CA GLN A 176 38.98 -6.81 -42.23
C GLN A 176 39.25 -6.18 -43.60
N ILE A 177 38.27 -6.24 -44.49
CA ILE A 177 38.33 -5.58 -45.80
C ILE A 177 38.06 -4.07 -45.62
N PRO A 178 38.94 -3.17 -46.13
CA PRO A 178 38.78 -1.72 -46.02
C PRO A 178 37.42 -1.18 -46.48
N SER A 179 36.91 -1.60 -47.64
CA SER A 179 35.60 -1.18 -48.15
C SER A 179 34.47 -1.55 -47.20
N SER A 180 34.49 -2.77 -46.65
CA SER A 180 33.50 -3.24 -45.66
C SER A 180 33.60 -2.47 -44.35
N HIS A 181 34.83 -2.15 -43.91
CA HIS A 181 35.06 -1.34 -42.71
C HIS A 181 34.52 0.09 -42.86
N LEU A 182 34.74 0.70 -44.03
CA LEU A 182 34.17 2.02 -44.38
C LEU A 182 32.64 2.00 -44.57
N CYS A 183 32.02 0.85 -44.80
CA CYS A 183 30.56 0.68 -44.75
C CYS A 183 30.03 0.50 -43.30
N GLY A 184 30.86 0.70 -42.28
CA GLY A 184 30.46 0.59 -40.87
C GLY A 184 30.52 -0.83 -40.29
N LYS A 185 31.11 -1.82 -40.99
CA LYS A 185 31.29 -3.17 -40.45
C LYS A 185 32.57 -3.26 -39.61
N GLY A 186 32.41 -3.35 -38.30
CA GLY A 186 33.52 -3.45 -37.34
C GLY A 186 33.90 -4.86 -36.92
N CYS A 187 34.52 -4.96 -35.73
CA CYS A 187 34.96 -6.24 -35.15
C CYS A 187 33.77 -7.20 -34.90
N LYS A 188 33.97 -8.47 -35.25
CA LYS A 188 32.95 -9.53 -35.03
C LYS A 188 32.62 -9.73 -33.55
N LYS A 189 33.61 -9.56 -32.66
CA LYS A 189 33.42 -9.62 -31.20
C LYS A 189 32.59 -8.43 -30.69
N CYS A 190 32.77 -7.22 -31.24
CA CYS A 190 31.92 -6.05 -30.93
C CYS A 190 30.49 -6.14 -31.46
N SER A 191 30.30 -6.73 -32.64
CA SER A 191 28.97 -6.82 -33.28
C SER A 191 28.08 -7.95 -32.74
N GLY A 192 28.54 -8.69 -31.72
CA GLY A 192 27.77 -9.75 -31.05
C GLY A 192 27.62 -11.05 -31.86
N ASN A 193 28.10 -11.09 -33.11
CA ASN A 193 28.03 -12.26 -34.00
C ASN A 193 29.25 -13.18 -33.91
N TYR A 194 29.98 -13.13 -32.79
CA TYR A 194 31.13 -13.99 -32.53
C TYR A 194 30.69 -15.24 -31.76
N LYS A 195 30.96 -16.42 -32.32
CA LYS A 195 30.80 -17.69 -31.60
C LYS A 195 32.06 -17.94 -30.78
N TYR A 196 31.92 -17.94 -29.46
CA TYR A 196 33.00 -18.29 -28.54
C TYR A 196 33.37 -19.76 -28.67
N THR A 197 34.64 -20.07 -28.42
CA THR A 197 35.06 -21.43 -28.09
C THR A 197 34.69 -21.77 -26.64
N THR A 198 34.65 -23.05 -26.28
CA THR A 198 34.42 -23.48 -24.89
C THR A 198 35.43 -22.85 -23.93
N GLN A 199 36.71 -22.76 -24.34
CA GLN A 199 37.76 -22.16 -23.52
C GLN A 199 37.54 -20.65 -23.32
N GLU A 200 37.25 -19.90 -24.39
CA GLU A 200 36.98 -18.45 -24.27
C GLU A 200 35.71 -18.16 -23.44
N PHE A 201 34.72 -19.06 -23.48
CA PHE A 201 33.55 -18.97 -22.62
C PHE A 201 33.91 -19.15 -21.13
N ILE A 202 34.73 -20.17 -20.81
CA ILE A 202 35.17 -20.45 -19.44
C ILE A 202 35.97 -19.26 -18.88
N GLU A 203 36.96 -18.76 -19.62
CA GLU A 203 37.78 -17.61 -19.20
C GLU A 203 36.91 -16.37 -18.88
N LYS A 204 35.88 -16.13 -19.71
CA LYS A 204 34.95 -15.03 -19.50
C LYS A 204 34.06 -15.25 -18.27
N ALA A 205 33.63 -16.49 -18.02
CA ALA A 205 32.81 -16.84 -16.87
C ALA A 205 33.61 -16.79 -15.56
N GLU A 206 34.87 -17.23 -15.56
CA GLU A 206 35.82 -17.11 -14.45
C GLU A 206 36.12 -15.65 -14.11
N LYS A 207 36.24 -14.76 -15.11
CA LYS A 207 36.42 -13.32 -14.86
C LYS A 207 35.23 -12.69 -14.10
N ILE A 208 34.02 -13.21 -14.28
CA ILE A 208 32.80 -12.66 -13.65
C ILE A 208 32.58 -13.23 -12.26
N TYR A 209 32.77 -14.55 -12.10
CA TYR A 209 32.39 -15.26 -10.88
C TYR A 209 33.58 -15.73 -10.04
N GLY A 210 34.82 -15.54 -10.52
CA GLY A 210 36.02 -16.07 -9.90
C GLY A 210 35.93 -17.58 -9.71
N ASP A 211 36.29 -18.02 -8.52
CA ASP A 211 36.39 -19.44 -8.13
C ASP A 211 35.04 -20.06 -7.68
N LYS A 212 33.90 -19.45 -8.02
CA LYS A 212 32.59 -19.86 -7.49
C LYS A 212 31.97 -21.08 -8.18
N TYR A 213 32.38 -21.36 -9.41
CA TYR A 213 31.83 -22.44 -10.23
C TYR A 213 32.94 -23.31 -10.78
N ASP A 214 32.63 -24.58 -10.97
CA ASP A 214 33.44 -25.55 -11.69
C ASP A 214 32.82 -25.78 -13.09
N TYR A 215 33.67 -25.64 -14.11
CA TYR A 215 33.32 -25.74 -15.53
C TYR A 215 33.88 -27.00 -16.21
N SER A 216 34.39 -27.97 -15.43
CA SER A 216 35.06 -29.17 -15.94
C SER A 216 34.21 -30.00 -16.92
N GLU A 217 32.87 -29.92 -16.81
CA GLU A 217 31.93 -30.64 -17.69
C GLU A 217 31.20 -29.74 -18.69
N VAL A 218 31.64 -28.48 -18.87
CA VAL A 218 30.96 -27.57 -19.79
C VAL A 218 31.42 -27.78 -21.22
N GLU A 219 30.49 -28.15 -22.10
CA GLU A 219 30.67 -28.14 -23.55
C GLU A 219 29.87 -26.99 -24.18
N TYR A 220 30.54 -25.92 -24.61
CA TYR A 220 29.87 -24.77 -25.22
C TYR A 220 29.57 -25.03 -26.70
N LYS A 221 28.28 -25.15 -27.03
CA LYS A 221 27.82 -25.26 -28.43
C LYS A 221 27.33 -23.93 -28.98
N ASN A 222 26.49 -23.23 -28.21
CA ASN A 222 25.99 -21.89 -28.55
C ASN A 222 25.48 -21.17 -27.29
N ALA A 223 25.13 -19.89 -27.44
CA ALA A 223 24.74 -19.03 -26.31
C ALA A 223 23.41 -19.42 -25.62
N ASN A 224 22.54 -20.15 -26.32
CA ASN A 224 21.15 -20.41 -25.91
C ASN A 224 20.88 -21.87 -25.51
N GLU A 225 21.80 -22.78 -25.83
CA GLU A 225 21.71 -24.18 -25.43
C GLU A 225 22.10 -24.32 -23.95
N LYS A 226 21.29 -25.05 -23.19
CA LYS A 226 21.53 -25.22 -21.76
C LYS A 226 22.69 -26.18 -21.56
N VAL A 227 23.60 -25.81 -20.68
CA VAL A 227 24.73 -26.62 -20.23
C VAL A 227 24.65 -26.82 -18.72
N ILE A 228 25.33 -27.86 -18.24
CA ILE A 228 25.42 -28.15 -16.80
C ILE A 228 26.56 -27.31 -16.23
N PHE A 229 26.27 -26.55 -15.19
CA PHE A 229 27.25 -25.81 -14.40
C PHE A 229 27.31 -26.40 -12.99
N ILE A 230 28.48 -26.45 -12.39
CA ILE A 230 28.66 -26.97 -11.04
C ILE A 230 28.92 -25.80 -10.10
N CYS A 231 27.98 -25.51 -9.20
CA CYS A 231 28.20 -24.56 -8.12
C CYS A 231 28.89 -25.26 -6.95
N LYS A 232 30.01 -24.73 -6.45
CA LYS A 232 30.75 -25.35 -5.34
C LYS A 232 29.92 -25.52 -4.05
N GLU A 233 28.91 -24.68 -3.84
CA GLU A 233 28.03 -24.75 -2.65
C GLU A 233 26.79 -25.65 -2.86
N HIS A 234 26.24 -25.69 -4.08
CA HIS A 234 24.89 -26.22 -4.33
C HIS A 234 24.81 -27.35 -5.36
N GLY A 235 25.96 -27.72 -5.93
CA GLY A 235 26.11 -28.78 -6.94
C GLY A 235 25.71 -28.35 -8.35
N GLU A 236 25.40 -29.34 -9.17
CA GLU A 236 25.04 -29.20 -10.59
C GLU A 236 23.70 -28.47 -10.79
N PHE A 237 23.64 -27.63 -11.82
CA PHE A 237 22.41 -27.00 -12.29
C PHE A 237 22.48 -26.66 -13.79
N LEU A 238 21.31 -26.61 -14.45
CA LEU A 238 21.20 -26.31 -15.88
C LEU A 238 20.94 -24.81 -16.10
N MET A 239 21.74 -24.19 -16.97
CA MET A 239 21.55 -22.80 -17.38
C MET A 239 22.12 -22.56 -18.78
N THR A 240 21.71 -21.48 -19.44
CA THR A 240 22.31 -21.10 -20.73
C THR A 240 23.59 -20.29 -20.49
N PRO A 241 24.63 -20.47 -21.33
CA PRO A 241 25.84 -19.64 -21.33
C PRO A 241 25.57 -18.13 -21.37
N HIS A 242 24.56 -17.70 -22.15
CA HIS A 242 24.16 -16.29 -22.22
C HIS A 242 23.67 -15.75 -20.87
N SER A 243 22.77 -16.46 -20.20
CA SER A 243 22.27 -16.07 -18.89
C SER A 243 23.38 -16.07 -17.84
N HIS A 244 24.29 -17.05 -17.89
CA HIS A 244 25.44 -17.14 -16.99
C HIS A 244 26.34 -15.90 -17.07
N ILE A 245 26.82 -15.57 -18.26
CA ILE A 245 27.70 -14.40 -18.49
C ILE A 245 26.96 -13.08 -18.21
N SER A 246 25.63 -13.06 -18.34
CA SER A 246 24.83 -11.86 -18.05
C SER A 246 24.65 -11.58 -16.55
N GLY A 247 25.28 -12.37 -15.68
CA GLY A 247 25.24 -12.17 -14.22
C GLY A 247 24.19 -12.99 -13.48
N GLN A 248 23.49 -13.91 -14.16
CA GLN A 248 22.65 -14.89 -13.48
C GLN A 248 23.49 -16.11 -13.08
N GLY A 249 23.57 -16.39 -11.78
CA GLY A 249 24.30 -17.53 -11.24
C GLY A 249 23.39 -18.67 -10.79
N CYS A 250 23.88 -19.49 -9.86
CA CYS A 250 23.12 -20.59 -9.28
C CYS A 250 21.77 -20.10 -8.71
N PRO A 251 20.64 -20.72 -9.10
CA PRO A 251 19.32 -20.37 -8.57
C PRO A 251 19.23 -20.49 -7.05
N LYS A 252 19.88 -21.49 -6.45
CA LYS A 252 19.91 -21.70 -4.99
C LYS A 252 20.66 -20.58 -4.27
N CYS A 253 21.88 -20.22 -4.71
CA CYS A 253 22.59 -19.03 -4.21
C CYS A 253 21.74 -17.75 -4.33
N GLY A 254 21.01 -17.59 -5.45
CA GLY A 254 20.16 -16.44 -5.70
C GLY A 254 18.98 -16.34 -4.71
N ILE A 255 18.35 -17.47 -4.40
CA ILE A 255 17.27 -17.55 -3.40
C ILE A 255 17.81 -17.23 -2.00
N GLU A 256 18.94 -17.81 -1.61
CA GLU A 256 19.56 -17.56 -0.30
C GLU A 256 19.98 -16.10 -0.12
N SER A 257 20.62 -15.50 -1.13
CA SER A 257 21.00 -14.09 -1.13
C SER A 257 19.78 -13.18 -1.00
N ARG A 258 18.67 -13.53 -1.68
CA ARG A 258 17.41 -12.78 -1.59
C ARG A 258 16.74 -12.96 -0.22
N ARG A 259 16.85 -14.12 0.42
CA ARG A 259 16.38 -14.36 1.79
C ARG A 259 17.19 -13.54 2.79
N LYS A 260 18.52 -13.57 2.72
CA LYS A 260 19.42 -12.76 3.58
C LYS A 260 19.13 -11.26 3.46
N LYS A 261 18.87 -10.76 2.24
CA LYS A 261 18.47 -9.35 2.03
C LYS A 261 17.06 -9.01 2.55
N LYS A 262 16.19 -9.99 2.79
CA LYS A 262 14.83 -9.80 3.31
C LYS A 262 14.72 -9.97 4.83
N THR A 263 15.70 -10.61 5.46
CA THR A 263 15.75 -10.77 6.92
C THR A 263 16.38 -9.52 7.52
N PHE A 264 15.60 -8.77 8.30
CA PHE A 264 16.13 -7.68 9.12
C PHE A 264 17.05 -8.25 10.18
N THR A 265 18.04 -7.47 10.62
CA THR A 265 18.72 -7.72 11.89
C THR A 265 17.80 -7.36 13.06
N THR A 266 18.09 -7.86 14.26
CA THR A 266 17.37 -7.47 15.49
C THR A 266 17.33 -5.95 15.65
N GLN A 267 18.44 -5.26 15.33
CA GLN A 267 18.54 -3.81 15.46
C GLN A 267 17.66 -3.07 14.46
N GLU A 268 17.67 -3.48 13.19
CA GLU A 268 16.82 -2.89 12.14
C GLU A 268 15.33 -3.09 12.45
N PHE A 269 14.95 -4.24 13.00
CA PHE A 269 13.58 -4.48 13.46
C PHE A 269 13.18 -3.51 14.59
N ILE A 270 14.06 -3.31 15.58
CA ILE A 270 13.80 -2.41 16.72
C ILE A 270 13.65 -0.96 16.25
N GLU A 271 14.53 -0.48 15.38
CA GLU A 271 14.46 0.89 14.83
C GLU A 271 13.16 1.13 14.05
N LYS A 272 12.79 0.19 13.19
CA LYS A 272 11.53 0.26 12.44
C LYS A 272 10.31 0.26 13.37
N SER A 273 10.34 -0.58 14.41
CA SER A 273 9.24 -0.69 15.37
C SER A 273 9.10 0.58 16.22
N LYS A 274 10.21 1.18 16.65
CA LYS A 274 10.24 2.48 17.33
C LYS A 274 9.68 3.61 16.46
N LYS A 275 9.94 3.60 15.15
CA LYS A 275 9.38 4.60 14.22
C LYS A 275 7.86 4.56 14.15
N ILE A 276 7.25 3.38 14.29
CA ILE A 276 5.80 3.19 14.18
C ILE A 276 5.09 3.45 15.50
N HIS A 277 5.61 2.88 16.58
CA HIS A 277 4.95 2.90 17.88
C HIS A 277 5.45 3.99 18.82
N GLY A 278 6.52 4.70 18.45
CA GLY A 278 7.20 5.65 19.31
C GLY A 278 7.72 4.97 20.58
N ASP A 279 7.49 5.61 21.72
CA ASP A 279 8.00 5.18 23.03
C ASP A 279 7.03 4.26 23.81
N LYS A 280 6.10 3.59 23.10
CA LYS A 280 5.06 2.75 23.73
C LYS A 280 5.56 1.38 24.21
N TYR A 281 6.66 0.88 23.65
CA TYR A 281 7.18 -0.47 23.89
C TYR A 281 8.67 -0.45 24.18
N ASP A 282 9.10 -1.37 25.03
CA ASP A 282 10.50 -1.73 25.26
C ASP A 282 10.81 -3.06 24.56
N TYR A 283 11.97 -3.11 23.91
CA TYR A 283 12.47 -4.22 23.10
C TYR A 283 13.73 -4.87 23.69
N SER A 284 14.04 -4.59 24.96
CA SER A 284 15.18 -5.14 25.70
C SER A 284 15.28 -6.67 25.67
N LYS A 285 14.15 -7.37 25.48
CA LYS A 285 14.06 -8.84 25.43
C LYS A 285 13.81 -9.41 24.03
N VAL A 286 13.98 -8.61 22.97
CA VAL A 286 13.75 -9.08 21.61
C VAL A 286 14.96 -9.84 21.07
N GLU A 287 14.74 -11.11 20.73
CA GLU A 287 15.66 -11.92 19.93
C GLU A 287 15.04 -12.19 18.56
N TYR A 288 15.41 -11.40 17.55
CA TYR A 288 14.87 -11.55 16.20
C TYR A 288 15.61 -12.65 15.43
N LYS A 289 14.89 -13.72 15.10
CA LYS A 289 15.39 -14.79 14.21
C LYS A 289 14.85 -14.65 12.78
N ASN A 290 13.57 -14.36 12.65
CA ASN A 290 12.90 -14.16 11.37
C ASN A 290 11.61 -13.34 11.55
N SER A 291 10.93 -12.99 10.45
CA SER A 291 9.75 -12.11 10.47
C SER A 291 8.48 -12.75 11.06
N ASN A 292 8.45 -14.07 11.19
CA ASN A 292 7.25 -14.86 11.50
C ASN A 292 7.30 -15.54 12.88
N GLU A 293 8.49 -15.66 13.48
CA GLU A 293 8.67 -16.21 14.81
C GLU A 293 8.37 -15.14 15.87
N LYS A 294 7.57 -15.51 16.88
CA LYS A 294 7.13 -14.58 17.92
C LYS A 294 8.31 -14.11 18.75
N VAL A 295 8.33 -12.81 19.05
CA VAL A 295 9.31 -12.18 19.94
C VAL A 295 8.61 -11.63 21.18
N ILE A 296 9.36 -11.50 22.28
CA ILE A 296 8.88 -10.89 23.53
C ILE A 296 9.03 -9.37 23.42
N ILE A 297 7.91 -8.67 23.49
CA ILE A 297 7.85 -7.20 23.49
C ILE A 297 7.25 -6.76 24.82
N VAL A 298 7.81 -5.72 25.43
CA VAL A 298 7.35 -5.19 26.72
C VAL A 298 6.48 -3.96 26.46
N CYS A 299 5.20 -4.02 26.78
CA CYS A 299 4.33 -2.84 26.80
C CYS A 299 4.51 -2.10 28.12
N LYS A 300 4.87 -0.81 28.08
CA LYS A 300 5.07 -0.01 29.31
C LYS A 300 3.86 0.04 30.25
N LYS A 301 2.64 -0.19 29.73
CA LYS A 301 1.39 -0.23 30.53
C LYS A 301 0.96 -1.63 30.98
N HIS A 302 1.31 -2.67 30.22
CA HIS A 302 0.69 -3.99 30.35
C HIS A 302 1.68 -5.14 30.50
N GLY A 303 2.99 -4.86 30.52
CA GLY A 303 4.04 -5.85 30.68
C GLY A 303 4.37 -6.60 29.39
N GLU A 304 5.01 -7.75 29.56
CA GLU A 304 5.52 -8.61 28.48
C GLU A 304 4.39 -9.30 27.71
N PHE A 305 4.53 -9.35 26.39
CA PHE A 305 3.64 -10.13 25.53
C PHE A 305 4.39 -10.64 24.29
N LEU A 306 3.89 -11.74 23.73
CA LEU A 306 4.44 -12.34 22.51
C LEU A 306 3.73 -11.77 21.29
N GLN A 307 4.51 -11.32 20.30
CA GLN A 307 3.97 -10.85 19.03
C GLN A 307 4.90 -11.18 17.86
N ILE A 308 4.31 -11.35 16.68
CA ILE A 308 5.07 -11.60 15.45
C ILE A 308 5.68 -10.27 14.96
N PRO A 309 6.98 -10.21 14.63
CA PRO A 309 7.65 -9.01 14.18
C PRO A 309 7.02 -8.32 12.96
N ILE A 310 6.51 -9.08 11.98
CA ILE A 310 5.84 -8.49 10.81
C ILE A 310 4.57 -7.75 11.19
N ASP A 311 3.75 -8.33 12.07
CA ASP A 311 2.52 -7.71 12.57
C ASP A 311 2.84 -6.48 13.41
N HIS A 312 3.85 -6.59 14.28
CA HIS A 312 4.27 -5.46 15.09
C HIS A 312 4.78 -4.29 14.22
N SER A 313 5.58 -4.60 13.20
CA SER A 313 6.10 -3.65 12.21
C SER A 313 5.06 -3.10 11.24
N THR A 314 3.80 -3.56 11.29
CA THR A 314 2.67 -2.99 10.52
C THR A 314 1.74 -2.14 11.38
N GLY A 315 2.02 -2.01 12.68
CA GLY A 315 1.24 -1.20 13.60
C GLY A 315 0.35 -2.00 14.56
N HIS A 316 0.37 -3.34 14.50
CA HIS A 316 -0.25 -4.14 15.57
C HIS A 316 0.55 -4.00 16.85
N GLY A 317 -0.14 -3.92 17.98
CA GLY A 317 0.47 -3.68 19.28
C GLY A 317 -0.04 -4.63 20.34
N CYS A 318 0.16 -4.25 21.60
CA CYS A 318 -0.36 -4.99 22.74
C CYS A 318 -1.89 -5.10 22.67
N GLN A 319 -2.41 -6.32 22.80
CA GLN A 319 -3.86 -6.59 22.75
C GLN A 319 -4.63 -5.85 23.86
N LYS A 320 -4.02 -5.67 25.04
CA LYS A 320 -4.59 -4.88 26.15
C LYS A 320 -4.71 -3.38 25.79
N CYS A 321 -3.78 -2.83 25.00
CA CYS A 321 -3.89 -1.46 24.47
C CYS A 321 -4.92 -1.33 23.35
N GLY A 322 -5.05 -2.36 22.51
CA GLY A 322 -5.94 -2.35 21.33
C GLY A 322 -7.41 -2.65 21.63
N GLY A 323 -7.80 -2.86 22.89
CA GLY A 323 -9.19 -3.11 23.29
C GLY A 323 -9.75 -4.49 22.95
N ASN A 324 -9.00 -5.34 22.23
CA ASN A 324 -9.41 -6.69 21.83
C ASN A 324 -8.95 -7.79 22.82
N TYR A 325 -8.54 -7.40 24.03
CA TYR A 325 -8.09 -8.34 25.05
C TYR A 325 -9.28 -9.03 25.72
N ARG A 326 -9.31 -10.37 25.68
CA ARG A 326 -10.23 -11.17 26.48
C ARG A 326 -9.60 -11.42 27.84
N TYR A 327 -10.27 -10.96 28.90
CA TYR A 327 -9.84 -11.21 30.27
C TYR A 327 -9.80 -12.71 30.57
N THR A 328 -8.80 -13.14 31.33
CA THR A 328 -8.81 -14.46 31.96
C THR A 328 -9.62 -14.43 33.26
N THR A 329 -9.84 -15.60 33.87
CA THR A 329 -10.44 -15.71 35.20
C THR A 329 -9.63 -14.92 36.23
N GLU A 330 -8.30 -14.99 36.17
CA GLU A 330 -7.40 -14.30 37.07
C GLU A 330 -7.49 -12.78 36.91
N ASP A 331 -7.49 -12.26 35.67
CA ASP A 331 -7.65 -10.82 35.43
C ASP A 331 -9.00 -10.29 35.97
N PHE A 332 -10.07 -11.10 35.87
CA PHE A 332 -11.37 -10.75 36.42
C PHE A 332 -11.32 -10.68 37.95
N ILE A 333 -10.74 -11.70 38.60
CA ILE A 333 -10.64 -11.76 40.06
C ILE A 333 -9.83 -10.58 40.60
N GLU A 334 -8.67 -10.27 40.00
CA GLU A 334 -7.84 -9.14 40.42
C GLU A 334 -8.62 -7.81 40.38
N LYS A 335 -9.36 -7.58 39.28
CA LYS A 335 -10.19 -6.38 39.16
C LYS A 335 -11.36 -6.35 40.14
N ALA A 336 -12.02 -7.50 40.35
CA ALA A 336 -13.16 -7.60 41.26
C ALA A 336 -12.73 -7.38 42.72
N VAL A 337 -11.58 -7.91 43.13
CA VAL A 337 -10.96 -7.66 44.44
C VAL A 337 -10.62 -6.17 44.60
N LYS A 338 -10.11 -5.51 43.55
CA LYS A 338 -9.83 -4.07 43.61
C LYS A 338 -11.07 -3.20 43.84
N ILE A 339 -12.24 -3.62 43.35
CA ILE A 339 -13.50 -2.86 43.48
C ILE A 339 -14.20 -3.17 44.80
N HIS A 340 -14.31 -4.46 45.14
CA HIS A 340 -15.15 -4.91 46.26
C HIS A 340 -14.36 -5.24 47.52
N GLY A 341 -13.02 -5.27 47.44
CA GLY A 341 -12.15 -5.71 48.53
C GLY A 341 -12.43 -7.16 48.92
N ASP A 342 -12.47 -7.41 50.22
CA ASP A 342 -12.61 -8.75 50.80
C ASP A 342 -14.09 -9.21 50.98
N LYS A 343 -15.04 -8.61 50.25
CA LYS A 343 -16.49 -8.87 50.43
C LYS A 343 -16.98 -10.18 49.79
N TYR A 344 -16.26 -10.70 48.81
CA TYR A 344 -16.69 -11.85 48.00
C TYR A 344 -15.57 -12.88 47.90
N ASP A 345 -15.96 -14.15 47.78
CA ASP A 345 -15.09 -15.26 47.44
C ASP A 345 -15.33 -15.67 45.96
N TYR A 346 -14.23 -15.78 45.22
CA TYR A 346 -14.18 -16.10 43.80
C TYR A 346 -13.61 -17.49 43.51
N SER A 347 -13.42 -18.33 44.54
CA SER A 347 -12.86 -19.69 44.45
C SER A 347 -13.56 -20.60 43.44
N ARG A 348 -14.83 -20.31 43.10
CA ARG A 348 -15.66 -21.08 42.16
C ARG A 348 -16.00 -20.35 40.86
N VAL A 349 -15.26 -19.28 40.53
CA VAL A 349 -15.51 -18.52 39.30
C VAL A 349 -14.86 -19.21 38.11
N GLU A 350 -15.68 -19.52 37.10
CA GLU A 350 -15.21 -19.90 35.76
C GLU A 350 -15.57 -18.79 34.76
N TYR A 351 -14.59 -17.94 34.42
CA TYR A 351 -14.83 -16.84 33.50
C TYR A 351 -14.85 -17.33 32.05
N LYS A 352 -15.99 -17.14 31.37
CA LYS A 352 -16.13 -17.45 29.93
C LYS A 352 -16.10 -16.18 29.07
N ASN A 353 -16.89 -15.18 29.43
CA ASN A 353 -16.94 -13.87 28.78
C ASN A 353 -17.65 -12.87 29.70
N ILE A 354 -17.67 -11.59 29.31
CA ILE A 354 -18.19 -10.48 30.12
C ILE A 354 -19.72 -10.51 30.32
N LYS A 355 -20.47 -11.23 29.49
CA LYS A 355 -21.95 -11.29 29.50
C LYS A 355 -22.48 -12.58 30.13
N SER A 356 -21.68 -13.63 30.22
CA SER A 356 -22.07 -14.89 30.84
C SER A 356 -22.09 -14.74 32.35
N LYS A 357 -23.18 -15.17 32.99
CA LYS A 357 -23.29 -15.16 34.45
C LYS A 357 -22.28 -16.13 35.05
N ILE A 358 -21.60 -15.68 36.09
CA ILE A 358 -20.65 -16.45 36.90
C ILE A 358 -21.20 -16.60 38.33
N LYS A 359 -20.76 -17.65 39.03
CA LYS A 359 -21.09 -17.88 40.44
C LYS A 359 -20.11 -17.11 41.31
N ILE A 360 -20.61 -16.14 42.07
CA ILE A 360 -19.84 -15.36 43.04
C ILE A 360 -20.40 -15.67 44.43
N ILE A 361 -19.53 -15.83 45.42
CA ILE A 361 -19.94 -16.14 46.79
C ILE A 361 -19.85 -14.86 47.62
N CYS A 362 -20.99 -14.36 48.09
CA CYS A 362 -21.00 -13.32 49.11
C CYS A 362 -20.71 -13.97 50.46
N LYS A 363 -19.75 -13.43 51.22
CA LYS A 363 -19.40 -13.97 52.55
C LYS A 363 -20.57 -13.95 53.55
N ILE A 364 -21.58 -13.10 53.32
CA ILE A 364 -22.76 -12.94 54.19
C ILE A 364 -23.95 -13.76 53.66
N HIS A 365 -24.29 -13.63 52.38
CA HIS A 365 -25.54 -14.15 51.82
C HIS A 365 -25.39 -15.43 50.98
N GLY A 366 -24.18 -15.97 50.89
CA GLY A 366 -23.90 -17.17 50.11
C GLY A 366 -23.77 -16.92 48.60
N GLU A 367 -23.94 -17.98 47.82
CA GLU A 367 -23.73 -17.96 46.37
C GLU A 367 -24.83 -17.22 45.60
N PHE A 368 -24.42 -16.44 44.60
CA PHE A 368 -25.34 -15.77 43.68
C PHE A 368 -24.74 -15.70 42.27
N LEU A 369 -25.62 -15.49 41.28
CA LEU A 369 -25.24 -15.38 39.87
C LEU A 369 -25.23 -13.92 39.44
N GLN A 370 -24.13 -13.48 38.84
CA GLN A 370 -24.01 -12.13 38.28
C GLN A 370 -23.12 -12.14 37.04
N THR A 371 -23.31 -11.20 36.13
CA THR A 371 -22.37 -11.04 35.01
C THR A 371 -21.08 -10.34 35.46
N PRO A 372 -19.92 -10.70 34.91
CA PRO A 372 -18.68 -9.97 35.18
C PRO A 372 -18.77 -8.48 34.88
N HIS A 373 -19.54 -8.08 33.85
CA HIS A 373 -19.79 -6.67 33.54
C HIS A 373 -20.40 -5.92 34.72
N GLU A 374 -21.56 -6.38 35.19
CA GLU A 374 -22.30 -5.76 36.29
C GLU A 374 -21.46 -5.75 37.57
N HIS A 375 -20.77 -6.86 37.85
CA HIS A 375 -19.95 -6.98 39.05
C HIS A 375 -18.78 -5.99 39.05
N LEU A 376 -18.08 -5.86 37.91
CA LEU A 376 -16.99 -4.88 37.74
C LEU A 376 -17.49 -3.43 37.64
N SER A 377 -18.77 -3.20 37.35
CA SER A 377 -19.40 -1.87 37.47
C SER A 377 -19.72 -1.48 38.92
N GLY A 378 -19.45 -2.36 39.89
CA GLY A 378 -19.69 -2.11 41.32
C GLY A 378 -21.01 -2.67 41.84
N CYS A 379 -21.79 -3.38 41.01
CA CYS A 379 -22.99 -4.07 41.48
C CYS A 379 -22.59 -5.28 42.32
N GLY A 380 -23.15 -5.38 43.53
CA GLY A 380 -22.88 -6.48 44.46
C GLY A 380 -24.01 -7.49 44.54
N CYS A 381 -24.01 -8.28 45.61
CA CYS A 381 -25.11 -9.17 45.96
C CYS A 381 -26.43 -8.40 46.10
N SER A 382 -27.50 -8.86 45.46
CA SER A 382 -28.82 -8.20 45.49
C SER A 382 -29.44 -8.12 46.89
N ARG A 383 -29.15 -9.12 47.74
CA ARG A 383 -29.56 -9.13 49.15
C ARG A 383 -28.83 -8.07 49.98
N CYS A 384 -27.62 -7.65 49.59
CA CYS A 384 -26.91 -6.53 50.22
C CYS A 384 -27.44 -5.14 49.81
N CYS A 385 -28.20 -5.03 48.71
CA CYS A 385 -28.66 -3.74 48.18
C CYS A 385 -30.17 -3.49 48.29
N ASN A 386 -31.00 -4.53 48.44
CA ASN A 386 -32.46 -4.38 48.45
C ASN A 386 -33.05 -4.66 49.83
N THR A 387 -32.72 -3.82 50.81
CA THR A 387 -33.39 -3.82 52.11
C THR A 387 -34.31 -2.60 52.15
N GLY A 388 -35.63 -2.78 52.11
CA GLY A 388 -36.63 -1.72 52.31
C GLY A 388 -36.62 -1.11 53.73
N HIS A 389 -35.53 -1.31 54.47
CA HIS A 389 -35.31 -0.95 55.86
C HIS A 389 -33.98 -0.20 55.94
N SER A 390 -33.86 0.71 56.91
CA SER A 390 -32.67 1.53 57.04
C SER A 390 -31.46 0.68 57.43
N LYS A 391 -30.34 0.76 56.70
CA LYS A 391 -29.08 0.12 57.12
C LYS A 391 -28.65 0.56 58.52
N MET A 392 -29.04 1.77 58.93
CA MET A 392 -28.77 2.29 60.26
C MET A 392 -29.57 1.58 61.34
N GLN A 393 -30.84 1.27 61.07
CA GLN A 393 -31.72 0.50 61.94
C GLN A 393 -31.13 -0.90 62.18
N ILE A 394 -30.80 -1.64 61.11
CA ILE A 394 -30.24 -2.99 61.26
C ILE A 394 -28.90 -2.96 62.01
N ASN A 395 -28.02 -1.99 61.72
CA ASN A 395 -26.76 -1.85 62.46
C ASN A 395 -26.98 -1.57 63.95
N TRP A 396 -27.99 -0.77 64.31
CA TRP A 396 -28.33 -0.51 65.70
C TRP A 396 -28.88 -1.77 66.38
N LEU A 397 -29.81 -2.50 65.74
CA LEU A 397 -30.37 -3.73 66.28
C LEU A 397 -29.29 -4.80 66.49
N ASN A 398 -28.40 -4.99 65.51
CA ASN A 398 -27.24 -5.88 65.64
C ASN A 398 -26.31 -5.44 66.78
N PHE A 399 -26.07 -4.13 66.94
CA PHE A 399 -25.28 -3.63 68.05
C PHE A 399 -25.92 -3.96 69.40
N ILE A 400 -27.23 -3.77 69.56
CA ILE A 400 -27.95 -4.09 70.80
C ILE A 400 -27.94 -5.60 71.07
N SER A 401 -28.20 -6.41 70.04
CA SER A 401 -28.14 -7.88 70.11
C SER A 401 -26.78 -8.34 70.61
N LEU A 402 -25.68 -7.83 70.04
CA LEU A 402 -24.32 -8.16 70.46
C LEU A 402 -23.96 -7.61 71.84
N TYR A 403 -24.38 -6.38 72.16
CA TYR A 403 -24.03 -5.72 73.41
C TYR A 403 -24.69 -6.38 74.62
N TYR A 404 -25.95 -6.81 74.49
CA TYR A 404 -26.69 -7.48 75.56
C TYR A 404 -26.67 -9.01 75.45
N GLY A 405 -26.16 -9.58 74.35
CA GLY A 405 -26.14 -11.02 74.12
C GLY A 405 -27.53 -11.64 73.90
N ILE A 406 -28.47 -10.88 73.34
CA ILE A 406 -29.87 -11.28 73.13
C ILE A 406 -30.18 -11.48 71.65
N TYR A 407 -31.15 -12.36 71.33
CA TYR A 407 -31.65 -12.51 69.96
C TYR A 407 -32.75 -11.49 69.66
N ILE A 408 -32.60 -10.74 68.55
CA ILE A 408 -33.58 -9.76 68.09
C ILE A 408 -34.04 -10.15 66.69
N GLN A 409 -35.31 -10.53 66.55
CA GLN A 409 -35.97 -10.71 65.26
C GLN A 409 -36.11 -9.35 64.56
N HIS A 410 -35.70 -9.24 63.30
CA HIS A 410 -35.77 -8.03 62.48
C HIS A 410 -35.75 -8.37 60.97
N ALA A 411 -35.86 -7.35 60.10
CA ALA A 411 -36.03 -7.55 58.66
C ALA A 411 -34.97 -8.44 57.95
N GLU A 412 -33.70 -8.43 58.37
CA GLU A 412 -32.64 -9.27 57.76
C GLU A 412 -32.54 -10.72 58.29
N ASN A 413 -33.34 -11.13 59.29
CA ASN A 413 -33.38 -12.53 59.78
C ASN A 413 -34.76 -13.19 59.56
N ASP A 414 -35.55 -13.41 60.60
CA ASP A 414 -36.90 -14.01 60.58
C ASP A 414 -37.98 -13.00 60.15
N GLY A 415 -37.59 -11.86 59.57
CA GLY A 415 -38.47 -10.79 59.12
C GLY A 415 -38.94 -9.86 60.25
N GLU A 416 -39.69 -8.81 59.88
CA GLU A 416 -40.26 -7.88 60.87
C GLU A 416 -41.41 -8.53 61.65
N TYR A 417 -41.39 -8.39 62.97
CA TYR A 417 -42.42 -8.92 63.85
C TYR A 417 -43.72 -8.12 63.69
N SER A 418 -44.81 -8.82 63.39
CA SER A 418 -46.13 -8.20 63.25
C SER A 418 -46.83 -8.18 64.61
N ILE A 419 -47.15 -6.99 65.13
CA ILE A 419 -47.73 -6.83 66.46
C ILE A 419 -49.19 -7.34 66.43
N PRO A 420 -49.53 -8.40 67.18
CA PRO A 420 -50.87 -9.00 67.15
C PRO A 420 -51.98 -7.98 67.41
N GLY A 421 -53.11 -8.11 66.71
CA GLY A 421 -54.25 -7.19 66.86
C GLY A 421 -54.08 -5.82 66.21
N SER A 422 -52.98 -5.60 65.48
CA SER A 422 -52.67 -4.31 64.84
C SER A 422 -52.19 -4.47 63.41
N ARG A 423 -52.12 -3.34 62.69
CA ARG A 423 -51.42 -3.25 61.39
C ARG A 423 -49.92 -2.94 61.52
N TYR A 424 -49.41 -2.77 62.75
CA TYR A 424 -48.05 -2.32 63.00
C TYR A 424 -47.06 -3.47 62.92
N LYS A 425 -45.91 -3.18 62.33
CA LYS A 425 -44.72 -4.03 62.38
C LYS A 425 -43.66 -3.36 63.24
N ALA A 426 -42.99 -4.17 64.05
CA ALA A 426 -41.85 -3.77 64.86
C ALA A 426 -40.57 -3.84 64.03
N ASP A 427 -39.69 -2.86 64.22
CA ASP A 427 -38.36 -2.83 63.61
C ASP A 427 -37.47 -3.96 64.14
N GLY A 428 -37.57 -4.25 65.44
CA GLY A 428 -36.96 -5.40 66.09
C GLY A 428 -37.80 -5.93 67.26
N TYR A 429 -37.82 -7.25 67.47
CA TYR A 429 -38.50 -7.89 68.60
C TYR A 429 -37.60 -8.93 69.27
N CYS A 430 -37.48 -8.84 70.59
CA CYS A 430 -36.82 -9.84 71.41
C CYS A 430 -37.88 -10.58 72.24
N LEU A 431 -38.03 -11.87 71.98
CA LEU A 431 -38.97 -12.74 72.69
C LEU A 431 -38.57 -12.93 74.17
N GLU A 432 -37.26 -13.06 74.43
CA GLU A 432 -36.73 -13.40 75.76
C GLU A 432 -37.09 -12.37 76.84
N ASN A 433 -37.08 -11.09 76.48
CA ASN A 433 -37.38 -9.98 77.41
C ASN A 433 -38.67 -9.23 77.03
N ASN A 434 -39.48 -9.81 76.13
CA ASN A 434 -40.70 -9.21 75.59
C ASN A 434 -40.55 -7.74 75.18
N THR A 435 -39.44 -7.40 74.52
CA THR A 435 -39.10 -6.00 74.17
C THR A 435 -39.18 -5.77 72.67
N ILE A 436 -39.88 -4.71 72.29
CA ILE A 436 -39.90 -4.14 70.94
C ILE A 436 -38.90 -3.00 70.84
N TYR A 437 -38.05 -3.06 69.83
CA TYR A 437 -37.05 -2.07 69.50
C TYR A 437 -37.52 -1.29 68.27
N GLU A 438 -37.65 0.03 68.37
CA GLU A 438 -38.12 0.93 67.31
C GLU A 438 -37.04 1.94 66.93
N PHE A 439 -36.78 2.07 65.63
CA PHE A 439 -35.78 2.98 65.09
C PHE A 439 -36.46 4.13 64.34
N HIS A 440 -36.43 5.31 64.95
CA HIS A 440 -37.09 6.49 64.40
C HIS A 440 -36.16 7.28 63.50
N GLY A 441 -36.38 7.19 62.18
CA GLY A 441 -35.81 8.14 61.22
C GLY A 441 -36.27 9.57 61.53
N ASP A 442 -35.32 10.50 61.72
CA ASP A 442 -35.60 11.82 62.29
C ASP A 442 -36.67 12.59 61.50
N TYR A 443 -36.59 12.52 60.16
CA TYR A 443 -37.50 13.20 59.25
C TYR A 443 -38.87 12.50 59.19
N TRP A 444 -38.87 11.18 59.06
CA TRP A 444 -40.09 10.39 58.82
C TRP A 444 -40.99 10.27 60.05
N HIS A 445 -40.40 10.33 61.24
CA HIS A 445 -41.10 10.25 62.52
C HIS A 445 -41.26 11.61 63.22
N GLY A 446 -40.82 12.69 62.58
CA GLY A 446 -41.01 14.06 63.08
C GLY A 446 -40.26 14.37 64.37
N ASN A 447 -38.94 14.16 64.40
CA ASN A 447 -38.13 14.43 65.59
C ASN A 447 -38.29 15.90 66.06
N PRO A 448 -38.90 16.15 67.24
CA PRO A 448 -39.20 17.51 67.71
C PRO A 448 -37.95 18.29 68.10
N LEU A 449 -36.81 17.62 68.31
CA LEU A 449 -35.53 18.28 68.61
C LEU A 449 -34.87 18.86 67.34
N LEU A 450 -35.22 18.36 66.16
CA LEU A 450 -34.59 18.76 64.89
C LEU A 450 -35.54 19.51 63.96
N TYR A 451 -36.85 19.28 64.08
CA TYR A 451 -37.84 19.85 63.18
C TYR A 451 -38.93 20.60 63.96
N ASN A 452 -39.27 21.80 63.48
CA ASN A 452 -40.41 22.56 64.00
C ASN A 452 -41.72 21.81 63.68
N GLN A 453 -42.56 21.62 64.69
CA GLN A 453 -43.80 20.85 64.61
C GLN A 453 -44.82 21.42 63.59
N GLU A 454 -44.86 22.74 63.40
CA GLU A 454 -45.79 23.40 62.47
C GLU A 454 -45.33 23.31 61.00
N ARG A 455 -44.08 22.93 60.76
CA ARG A 455 -43.53 22.84 59.41
C ARG A 455 -44.11 21.63 58.67
N VAL A 456 -44.53 21.84 57.43
CA VAL A 456 -45.05 20.80 56.53
C VAL A 456 -43.90 20.08 55.80
N THR A 457 -44.00 18.76 55.74
CA THR A 457 -43.10 17.88 54.96
C THR A 457 -43.40 17.93 53.47
N TYR A 458 -42.53 17.35 52.64
CA TYR A 458 -42.73 17.33 51.18
C TYR A 458 -44.00 16.59 50.75
N PHE A 459 -44.51 15.68 51.59
CA PHE A 459 -45.71 14.89 51.31
C PHE A 459 -46.97 15.43 52.03
N GLY A 460 -46.92 16.67 52.52
CA GLY A 460 -48.12 17.43 52.92
C GLY A 460 -48.56 17.30 54.39
N GLU A 461 -47.86 16.51 55.21
CA GLU A 461 -48.15 16.40 56.65
C GLU A 461 -47.20 17.26 57.48
N THR A 462 -47.67 17.79 58.62
CA THR A 462 -46.80 18.52 59.56
C THR A 462 -45.90 17.57 60.32
N PHE A 463 -44.70 18.03 60.71
CA PHE A 463 -43.82 17.22 61.56
C PHE A 463 -44.46 16.91 62.93
N GLY A 464 -45.31 17.80 63.46
CA GLY A 464 -46.11 17.54 64.65
C GLY A 464 -47.05 16.35 64.48
N ALA A 465 -47.78 16.28 63.35
CA ALA A 465 -48.66 15.15 63.06
C ALA A 465 -47.89 13.82 62.89
N LEU A 466 -46.68 13.86 62.30
CA LEU A 466 -45.81 12.67 62.21
C LEU A 466 -45.33 12.19 63.58
N TYR A 467 -44.97 13.13 64.45
CA TYR A 467 -44.56 12.84 65.82
C TYR A 467 -45.72 12.25 66.64
N GLU A 468 -46.93 12.80 66.50
CA GLU A 468 -48.13 12.26 67.13
C GLU A 468 -48.42 10.82 66.68
N LYS A 469 -48.32 10.53 65.37
CA LYS A 469 -48.45 9.15 64.86
C LYS A 469 -47.40 8.21 65.46
N THR A 470 -46.16 8.68 65.60
CA THR A 470 -45.06 7.93 66.21
C THR A 470 -45.38 7.61 67.66
N LYS A 471 -45.83 8.60 68.44
CA LYS A 471 -46.25 8.42 69.83
C LYS A 471 -47.47 7.52 70.00
N ASN A 472 -48.45 7.61 69.10
CA ASN A 472 -49.59 6.71 69.11
C ASN A 472 -49.17 5.24 68.90
N LYS A 473 -48.17 4.98 68.04
CA LYS A 473 -47.60 3.63 67.87
C LYS A 473 -46.87 3.18 69.13
N GLU A 474 -46.03 4.03 69.73
CA GLU A 474 -45.33 3.72 70.98
C GLU A 474 -46.30 3.37 72.12
N ASN A 475 -47.31 4.22 72.34
CA ASN A 475 -48.33 3.98 73.35
C ASN A 475 -49.10 2.68 73.09
N TYR A 476 -49.47 2.40 71.83
CA TYR A 476 -50.14 1.16 71.47
C TYR A 476 -49.28 -0.07 71.81
N ILE A 477 -47.97 -0.02 71.56
CA ILE A 477 -47.03 -1.10 71.90
C ILE A 477 -47.01 -1.33 73.42
N GLU A 478 -46.90 -0.27 74.21
CA GLU A 478 -46.88 -0.35 75.67
C GLU A 478 -48.22 -0.85 76.25
N GLU A 479 -49.35 -0.35 75.74
CA GLU A 479 -50.70 -0.76 76.15
C GLU A 479 -50.97 -2.25 75.87
N ASN A 480 -50.32 -2.84 74.86
CA ASN A 480 -50.38 -4.27 74.56
C ASN A 480 -49.38 -5.12 75.35
N GLY A 481 -48.73 -4.55 76.38
CA GLY A 481 -47.91 -5.27 77.35
C GLY A 481 -46.47 -5.52 76.92
N TYR A 482 -45.98 -4.85 75.87
CA TYR A 482 -44.59 -4.94 75.43
C TYR A 482 -43.73 -3.88 76.11
N ASN A 483 -42.48 -4.23 76.41
CA ASN A 483 -41.47 -3.22 76.73
C ASN A 483 -41.05 -2.52 75.42
N ILE A 484 -40.85 -1.20 75.43
CA ILE A 484 -40.39 -0.48 74.24
C ILE A 484 -39.01 0.16 74.46
N LYS A 485 -38.14 0.05 73.45
CA LYS A 485 -36.85 0.75 73.38
C LYS A 485 -36.74 1.48 72.06
N VAL A 486 -36.60 2.80 72.13
CA VAL A 486 -36.59 3.68 70.96
C VAL A 486 -35.17 4.22 70.72
N MET A 487 -34.79 4.33 69.45
CA MET A 487 -33.57 5.01 69.03
C MET A 487 -33.84 5.96 67.88
N TRP A 488 -33.49 7.24 68.05
CA TRP A 488 -33.54 8.22 66.97
C TRP A 488 -32.30 8.15 66.09
N GLU A 489 -32.49 8.37 64.79
CA GLU A 489 -31.42 8.34 63.79
C GLU A 489 -30.24 9.26 64.15
N SER A 490 -30.53 10.48 64.60
CA SER A 490 -29.52 11.47 64.97
C SER A 490 -28.70 11.04 66.19
N ASP A 491 -29.31 10.36 67.15
CA ASP A 491 -28.61 9.88 68.35
C ASP A 491 -27.76 8.65 68.01
N TRP A 492 -28.27 7.73 67.19
CA TRP A 492 -27.47 6.63 66.69
C TRP A 492 -26.26 7.11 65.86
N LYS A 493 -26.42 8.16 65.04
CA LYS A 493 -25.30 8.78 64.31
C LYS A 493 -24.20 9.26 65.26
N LYS A 494 -24.56 9.89 66.39
CA LYS A 494 -23.59 10.35 67.39
C LYS A 494 -22.88 9.17 68.05
N ILE A 495 -23.63 8.14 68.47
CA ILE A 495 -23.09 6.93 69.09
C ILE A 495 -22.12 6.22 68.12
N ASN A 496 -22.57 5.95 66.90
CA ASN A 496 -21.78 5.23 65.90
C ASN A 496 -20.51 6.00 65.51
N LYS A 497 -20.57 7.34 65.40
CA LYS A 497 -19.39 8.19 65.17
C LYS A 497 -18.36 8.04 66.30
N SER A 498 -18.82 7.99 67.55
CA SER A 498 -17.96 7.76 68.71
C SER A 498 -17.35 6.34 68.69
N ILE A 499 -18.14 5.31 68.37
CA ILE A 499 -17.65 3.92 68.23
C ILE A 499 -16.54 3.84 67.18
N ILE A 500 -16.75 4.42 65.99
CA ILE A 500 -15.75 4.42 64.92
C ILE A 500 -14.46 5.14 65.37
N LYS A 501 -14.59 6.24 66.12
CA LYS A 501 -13.43 6.95 66.67
C LYS A 501 -12.65 6.05 67.64
N PHE A 502 -13.33 5.34 68.54
CA PHE A 502 -12.71 4.38 69.46
C PHE A 502 -12.05 3.21 68.72
N GLN A 503 -12.73 2.58 67.76
CA GLN A 503 -12.17 1.47 66.98
C GLN A 503 -10.87 1.85 66.26
N LYS A 504 -10.77 3.08 65.73
CA LYS A 504 -9.54 3.59 65.12
C LYS A 504 -8.41 3.76 66.14
N LEU A 505 -8.72 4.21 67.35
CA LEU A 505 -7.73 4.34 68.42
C LEU A 505 -7.18 2.98 68.85
N PHE A 506 -8.04 1.97 69.02
CA PHE A 506 -7.60 0.63 69.40
C PHE A 506 -6.85 -0.11 68.28
N LYS A 507 -7.20 0.10 67.00
CA LYS A 507 -6.43 -0.46 65.87
C LYS A 507 -5.01 0.07 65.77
N ASN A 508 -4.77 1.30 66.24
CA ASN A 508 -3.45 1.93 66.20
C ASN A 508 -2.62 1.67 67.47
N ASN A 509 -3.21 1.12 68.53
CA ASN A 509 -2.59 0.86 69.83
C ASN A 509 -2.40 -0.64 70.14
N ILE A 510 -2.69 -1.53 69.20
CA ILE A 510 -2.26 -2.93 69.25
C ILE A 510 -0.98 -3.01 68.42
N ILE A 511 0.17 -2.86 69.10
CA ILE A 511 1.51 -3.20 68.63
C ILE A 511 2.05 -4.24 69.60
#